data_AF-X7ZXH9-F1
#
_entry.id   AF-X7ZXH9-F1
#
_cell.length_a   1.000
_cell.length_b   1.000
_cell.length_c   1.000
_cell.angle_alpha   90.00
_cell.angle_beta   90.00
_cell.angle_gamma   90.00
#
_symmetry.space_group_name_H-M   'P 1'
#
loop_
_entity.id
_entity.type
_entity.pdbx_description
1 polymer ?
#
loop_
_entity_poly.entity_id
_entity_poly.type
_entity_poly.pdbx_seq_one_letter_code
_entity_poly.pdbx_strand_id
1 'polypeptide(L)'
;MLINKDAPEHTKLRGLVSRLFTPRAIEALRPTLEQRAERIVAAAIEGGRGEFVREVASELPMQAIAELIGVPKKTGSSYSSGATR
;
A
#
# COMPACT_ATOMS: atom_id res chain seq x y z
N MET A 1 -13.31 -7.55 12.44
CA MET A 1 -12.76 -6.48 11.58
C MET A 1 -13.35 -5.14 12.02
N LEU A 2 -12.56 -4.06 12.06
CA LEU A 2 -12.98 -2.69 12.46
C LEU A 2 -14.32 -2.28 11.81
N ILE A 3 -14.47 -2.56 10.52
CA ILE A 3 -15.61 -2.24 9.66
C ILE A 3 -16.92 -2.99 9.99
N ASN A 4 -16.86 -4.11 10.73
CA ASN A 4 -18.03 -4.95 11.03
C ASN A 4 -18.38 -4.93 12.52
N LYS A 5 -18.05 -3.85 13.23
CA LYS A 5 -18.30 -3.71 14.67
C LYS A 5 -19.12 -2.45 14.92
N ASP A 6 -19.99 -2.52 15.92
CA ASP A 6 -20.72 -1.37 16.42
C ASP A 6 -19.96 -0.65 17.55
N ALA A 7 -20.48 0.49 17.98
CA ALA A 7 -20.03 1.13 19.21
C ALA A 7 -20.32 0.21 20.42
N PRO A 8 -19.46 0.20 21.45
CA PRO A 8 -18.30 1.06 21.67
C PRO A 8 -16.98 0.52 21.08
N GLU A 9 -16.96 -0.73 20.60
CA GLU A 9 -15.72 -1.38 20.14
C GLU A 9 -15.16 -0.72 18.89
N HIS A 10 -16.02 -0.37 17.94
CA HIS A 10 -15.62 0.35 16.72
C HIS A 10 -14.95 1.68 17.04
N THR A 11 -15.51 2.47 17.96
CA THR A 11 -14.96 3.78 18.36
C THR A 11 -13.56 3.64 18.95
N LYS A 12 -13.35 2.64 19.82
CA LYS A 12 -12.02 2.38 20.42
C LYS A 12 -11.00 1.98 19.36
N LEU A 13 -11.33 1.03 18.49
CA LEU A 13 -10.43 0.56 17.44
C LEU A 13 -10.12 1.66 16.42
N ARG A 14 -11.12 2.46 16.03
CA ARG A 14 -10.94 3.61 15.13
C ARG A 14 -9.97 4.63 15.73
N GLY A 15 -10.08 4.93 17.02
CA GLY A 15 -9.18 5.86 17.70
C GLY A 15 -7.70 5.44 17.68
N LEU A 16 -7.43 4.13 17.69
CA LEU A 16 -6.07 3.59 17.55
C LEU A 16 -5.55 3.72 16.12
N VAL A 17 -6.36 3.30 15.13
CA VAL A 17 -5.95 3.24 13.72
C VAL A 17 -5.86 4.63 13.07
N SER A 18 -6.77 5.55 13.40
CA SER A 18 -6.83 6.88 12.77
C SER A 18 -5.57 7.72 12.94
N ARG A 19 -4.73 7.43 13.95
CA ARG A 19 -3.44 8.11 14.16
C ARG A 19 -2.44 7.86 13.03
N LEU A 20 -2.54 6.70 12.38
CA LEU A 20 -1.73 6.35 11.21
C LEU A 20 -2.15 7.18 9.97
N PHE A 21 -3.40 7.60 9.90
CA PHE A 21 -3.98 8.30 8.74
C PHE A 21 -4.12 9.82 8.95
N THR A 22 -3.30 10.41 9.82
CA THR A 22 -3.30 11.87 10.00
C THR A 22 -2.62 12.57 8.81
N PRO A 23 -2.99 13.81 8.46
CA PRO A 23 -2.33 14.55 7.38
C PRO A 23 -0.80 14.59 7.53
N ARG A 24 -0.31 14.80 8.75
CA ARG A 24 1.13 14.80 9.05
C ARG A 24 1.79 13.43 8.79
N ALA A 25 1.13 12.33 9.14
CA ALA A 25 1.64 10.99 8.88
C ALA A 25 1.67 10.68 7.38
N ILE A 26 0.64 11.09 6.63
CA ILE A 26 0.59 10.92 5.18
C ILE A 26 1.67 11.77 4.47
N GLU A 27 1.86 13.03 4.88
CA GLU A 27 2.91 13.88 4.31
C GLU A 27 4.32 13.34 4.58
N ALA A 28 4.53 12.68 5.71
CA ALA A 28 5.81 12.02 5.99
C ALA A 28 6.11 10.84 5.02
N LEU A 29 5.08 10.23 4.43
CA LEU A 29 5.24 9.13 3.47
C LEU A 29 5.51 9.64 2.04
N ARG A 30 5.13 10.88 1.72
CA ARG A 30 5.17 11.44 0.36
C ARG A 30 6.53 11.24 -0.33
N PRO A 31 7.69 11.60 0.27
CA PRO A 31 8.98 11.49 -0.42
C PRO A 31 9.33 10.04 -0.78
N THR A 32 8.98 9.10 0.10
CA THR A 32 9.23 7.68 -0.12
C THR A 32 8.30 7.12 -1.21
N LEU A 33 7.03 7.52 -1.22
CA LEU A 33 6.07 7.08 -2.24
C LEU A 33 6.38 7.64 -3.62
N GLU A 34 6.85 8.89 -3.71
CA GLU A 34 7.31 9.49 -4.97
C GLU A 34 8.47 8.69 -5.58
N GLN A 35 9.51 8.40 -4.79
CA GLN A 35 10.64 7.56 -5.25
C GLN A 35 10.20 6.16 -5.68
N ARG A 36 9.18 5.58 -5.05
CA ARG A 36 8.65 4.26 -5.43
C ARG A 36 7.87 4.34 -6.73
N ALA A 37 7.02 5.35 -6.89
CA ALA A 37 6.25 5.56 -8.10
C ALA A 37 7.18 5.68 -9.32
N GLU A 38 8.27 6.45 -9.20
CA GLU A 38 9.29 6.57 -10.25
C GLU A 38 9.90 5.22 -10.62
N ARG A 39 10.28 4.40 -9.63
CA ARG A 39 10.87 3.07 -9.87
C ARG A 39 9.90 2.10 -10.52
N ILE A 40 8.65 2.11 -10.08
CA ILE A 40 7.58 1.26 -10.64
C ILE A 40 7.39 1.58 -12.12
N VAL A 41 7.27 2.87 -12.46
CA VAL A 41 7.09 3.32 -13.85
C VAL A 41 8.34 3.02 -14.68
N ALA A 42 9.55 3.24 -14.14
CA ALA A 42 10.79 2.94 -14.83
C ALA A 42 10.90 1.44 -15.20
N ALA A 43 10.57 0.55 -14.26
CA ALA A 43 10.59 -0.90 -14.49
C ALA A 43 9.56 -1.32 -15.56
N ALA A 44 8.36 -0.74 -15.53
CA ALA A 44 7.33 -1.01 -16.55
C ALA A 44 7.76 -0.55 -17.96
N ILE A 45 8.44 0.60 -18.05
CA ILE A 45 9.00 1.10 -19.32
C ILE A 45 10.09 0.16 -19.84
N GLU A 46 11.01 -0.28 -18.97
CA GLU A 46 12.10 -1.21 -19.35
C GLU A 46 11.56 -2.54 -19.89
N GLY A 47 10.46 -3.04 -19.32
CA GLY A 47 9.79 -4.26 -19.81
C GLY A 47 9.15 -4.11 -21.19
N GLY A 48 8.88 -2.89 -21.66
CA GLY A 48 8.34 -2.57 -22.98
C GLY A 48 6.88 -2.99 -23.26
N ARG A 49 6.33 -3.90 -22.44
CA ARG A 49 4.94 -4.37 -22.46
C ARG A 49 4.60 -5.02 -21.12
N GLY A 50 3.33 -4.95 -20.72
CA GLY A 50 2.91 -5.45 -19.42
C GLY A 50 1.44 -5.25 -19.13
N GLU A 51 0.99 -5.79 -18.00
CA GLU A 51 -0.36 -5.55 -17.48
C GLU A 51 -0.31 -4.40 -16.48
N PHE A 52 -0.87 -3.25 -16.85
CA PHE A 52 -0.72 -1.99 -16.10
C PHE A 52 -1.28 -2.07 -14.68
N VAL A 53 -2.40 -2.76 -14.46
CA VAL A 53 -3.03 -2.84 -13.14
C VAL A 53 -2.09 -3.57 -12.17
N ARG A 54 -1.52 -4.70 -12.58
CA ARG A 54 -0.60 -5.53 -11.81
C ARG A 54 0.76 -4.88 -11.65
N GLU A 55 1.30 -4.29 -12.71
CA GLU A 55 2.69 -3.85 -12.73
C GLU A 55 2.86 -2.41 -12.26
N VAL A 56 1.80 -1.61 -12.25
CA VAL A 56 1.85 -0.19 -11.84
C VAL A 56 0.82 0.14 -10.77
N ALA A 57 -0.47 -0.03 -11.07
CA ALA A 57 -1.54 0.52 -10.23
C ALA A 57 -1.62 -0.14 -8.84
N SER A 58 -1.34 -1.43 -8.75
CA SER A 58 -1.42 -2.19 -7.50
C SER A 58 -0.14 -2.13 -6.67
N GLU A 59 1.01 -1.88 -7.28
CA GLU A 59 2.30 -1.86 -6.59
C GLU A 59 2.41 -0.74 -5.55
N LEU A 60 2.07 0.50 -5.92
CA LEU A 60 2.25 1.65 -5.03
C LEU A 60 1.35 1.59 -3.79
N PRO A 61 0.04 1.28 -3.88
CA PRO A 61 -0.82 1.12 -2.70
C PRO A 61 -0.38 -0.01 -1.77
N MET A 62 0.05 -1.16 -2.31
CA MET A 62 0.55 -2.28 -1.49
C MET A 62 1.78 -1.87 -0.68
N GLN A 63 2.73 -1.19 -1.32
CA GLN A 63 3.94 -0.71 -0.67
C GLN A 63 3.64 0.37 0.38
N ALA A 64 2.68 1.26 0.11
CA ALA A 64 2.25 2.30 1.05
C ALA A 64 1.63 1.71 2.33
N ILE A 65 0.75 0.71 2.19
CA ILE A 65 0.11 0.04 3.33
C ILE A 65 1.14 -0.74 4.16
N ALA A 66 2.08 -1.44 3.51
CA ALA A 66 3.14 -2.16 4.20
C ALA A 66 4.01 -1.21 5.05
N GLU A 67 4.33 -0.03 4.53
CA GLU A 67 5.10 0.99 5.25
C GLU A 67 4.31 1.58 6.42
N LEU A 68 3.01 1.84 6.23
CA LEU A 68 2.13 2.38 7.27
C LEU A 68 1.94 1.41 8.45
N ILE A 69 1.90 0.10 8.19
CA ILE A 69 1.73 -0.95 9.21
C ILE A 69 3.09 -1.35 9.84
N GLY A 70 4.21 -0.83 9.31
CA GLY A 70 5.55 -1.15 9.80
C GLY A 70 6.00 -2.57 9.45
N VAL A 71 5.44 -3.15 8.38
CA VAL A 71 5.86 -4.47 7.91
C VAL A 71 7.24 -4.35 7.26
N PRO A 72 8.26 -5.09 7.73
CA PRO A 72 9.58 -5.07 7.11
C PRO A 72 9.46 -5.44 5.63
N LYS A 73 10.16 -4.72 4.76
CA LYS A 73 10.20 -5.02 3.33
C LYS A 73 10.69 -6.46 3.16
N LYS A 74 9.80 -7.39 2.79
CA LYS A 74 10.25 -8.65 2.21
C LYS A 74 10.83 -8.31 0.84
N THR A 75 12.13 -8.51 0.70
CA THR A 75 12.83 -8.56 -0.59
C THR A 75 12.02 -9.44 -1.53
N GLY A 76 11.54 -8.85 -2.63
CA GLY A 76 10.88 -9.48 -3.78
C GLY A 76 10.19 -10.81 -3.49
N SER A 77 8.93 -10.78 -3.06
CA SER A 77 8.07 -11.94 -3.22
C SER A 77 6.97 -11.54 -4.16
N SER A 78 6.98 -12.13 -5.36
CA SER A 78 5.88 -12.15 -6.29
C SER A 78 4.56 -12.29 -5.52
N TYR A 79 3.66 -11.32 -5.64
CA TYR A 79 2.24 -11.54 -5.37
C TYR A 79 1.73 -12.46 -6.49
N SER A 80 2.13 -13.73 -6.43
CA SER A 80 1.63 -14.76 -7.34
C SER A 80 0.23 -15.16 -6.93
N SER A 81 -0.70 -14.88 -7.83
CA SER A 81 -1.89 -15.66 -8.16
C SER A 81 -2.94 -15.84 -7.06
N GLY A 82 -4.06 -15.15 -7.27
CA GLY A 82 -5.31 -15.38 -6.56
C GLY A 82 -6.53 -14.81 -7.29
N ALA A 83 -6.63 -14.98 -8.61
CA ALA A 83 -7.92 -14.89 -9.31
C ALA A 83 -7.82 -15.50 -10.71
N THR A 84 -8.54 -16.61 -10.85
CA THR A 84 -8.88 -17.35 -12.05
C THR A 84 -9.45 -16.47 -13.16
N ARG A 85 -8.95 -16.70 -14.38
CA ARG A 85 -9.53 -16.43 -15.72
C ARG A 85 -9.57 -15.00 -16.24
#